data_AF-A0A356ZWA4-F1
#
_entry.id   AF-A0A356ZWA4-F1
#
_cell.length_a   1.000
_cell.length_b   1.000
_cell.length_c   1.000
_cell.angle_alpha   90.00
_cell.angle_beta   90.00
_cell.angle_gamma   90.00
#
_symmetry.space_group_name_H-M   'P 1'
#
loop_
_entity.id
_entity.type
_entity.pdbx_description
1 polymer ?
#
loop_
_entity_poly.entity_id
_entity_poly.type
_entity_poly.pdbx_seq_one_letter_code
_entity_poly.pdbx_strand_id
1 'polypeptide(L)'
;MGWEWRESSFVWFRDVSPRDGLQAEHVVLKTEDKVQLVNGLVRAGLPRIEVTSFVSPQWLPQMADAEEVMAAIDRKPGVVYSVLVPNPKGAERAIATKPDEMTVFVSASETHNQKNVHRSIAESLKGFQDVWAMAKPRGITVSAVIVTAFGCPYEGVVSLDAVLDLAGRLRDLGIHEI
;
A
#
# COMPACT_ATOMS: atom_id res chain seq x y z
N MET A 1 33.79 6.10 -9.32
CA MET A 1 32.81 5.01 -9.48
C MET A 1 31.92 5.37 -10.67
N GLY A 2 32.10 4.70 -11.81
CA GLY A 2 31.28 4.94 -13.00
C GLY A 2 29.97 4.19 -12.86
N TRP A 3 28.86 4.92 -12.78
CA TRP A 3 27.53 4.33 -12.90
C TRP A 3 27.32 3.96 -14.37
N GLU A 4 27.22 2.65 -14.64
CA GLU A 4 26.82 2.14 -15.95
C GLU A 4 25.28 2.22 -16.02
N TRP A 5 24.77 3.21 -16.75
CA TRP A 5 23.33 3.37 -16.96
C TRP A 5 22.81 2.18 -17.77
N ARG A 6 22.07 1.29 -17.12
CA ARG A 6 21.26 0.28 -17.81
C ARG A 6 19.92 0.92 -18.14
N GLU A 7 19.68 1.21 -19.41
CA GLU A 7 18.35 1.63 -19.87
C GLU A 7 17.37 0.48 -19.65
N SER A 8 16.37 0.72 -18.80
CA SER A 8 15.20 -0.14 -18.72
C SER A 8 14.35 0.08 -19.97
N SER A 9 13.97 -0.99 -20.66
CA SER A 9 13.09 -0.91 -21.83
C SER A 9 11.62 -0.61 -21.47
N PHE A 10 11.29 -0.54 -20.18
CA PHE A 10 9.94 -0.25 -19.68
C PHE A 10 10.00 0.41 -18.29
N VAL A 11 8.92 1.13 -17.95
CA VAL A 11 8.63 1.66 -16.61
C VAL A 11 7.24 1.22 -16.21
N TRP A 12 7.09 0.75 -14.96
CA TRP A 12 5.79 0.39 -14.41
C TRP A 12 5.17 1.58 -13.68
N PHE A 13 3.95 1.93 -14.05
CA PHE A 13 3.15 2.93 -13.35
C PHE A 13 2.17 2.25 -12.41
N ARG A 14 2.12 2.72 -11.17
CA ARG A 14 1.05 2.44 -10.21
C ARG A 14 0.33 3.75 -9.93
N ASP A 15 -0.93 3.82 -10.29
CA ASP A 15 -1.75 4.97 -9.91
C ASP A 15 -2.26 4.80 -8.49
N VAL A 16 -1.98 5.78 -7.63
CA VAL A 16 -2.39 5.78 -6.22
C VAL A 16 -3.44 6.84 -5.92
N SER A 17 -3.95 7.54 -6.95
CA SER A 17 -4.95 8.59 -6.76
C SER A 17 -6.23 8.12 -6.06
N PRO A 18 -6.78 6.90 -6.31
CA PRO A 18 -8.00 6.46 -5.64
C PRO A 18 -7.82 6.20 -4.14
N ARG A 19 -6.59 5.90 -3.69
CA ARG A 19 -6.26 5.64 -2.29
C ARG A 19 -5.54 6.81 -1.65
N ASP A 20 -4.29 7.03 -2.03
CA ASP A 20 -3.40 8.04 -1.43
C ASP A 20 -3.85 9.46 -1.73
N GLY A 21 -4.27 9.71 -2.97
CA GLY A 21 -4.81 11.01 -3.38
C GLY A 21 -6.06 11.36 -2.58
N LEU A 22 -7.10 10.53 -2.67
CA LEU A 22 -8.37 10.78 -1.99
C LEU A 22 -8.26 10.81 -0.46
N GLN A 23 -7.30 10.10 0.14
CA GLN A 23 -7.06 10.13 1.58
C GLN A 23 -6.65 11.52 2.09
N ALA A 24 -5.98 12.33 1.27
CA ALA A 24 -5.57 13.70 1.63
C ALA A 24 -6.67 14.74 1.42
N GLU A 25 -7.77 14.39 0.73
CA GLU A 25 -8.83 15.32 0.38
C GLU A 25 -9.74 15.64 1.58
N HIS A 26 -10.16 16.90 1.65
CA HIS A 26 -11.10 17.37 2.68
C HIS A 26 -12.53 16.87 2.45
N VAL A 27 -12.86 16.48 1.21
CA VAL A 27 -14.19 16.03 0.82
C VAL A 27 -14.19 14.51 0.71
N VAL A 28 -15.14 13.87 1.40
CA VAL A 28 -15.40 12.45 1.22
C VAL A 28 -16.24 12.28 -0.05
N LEU A 29 -15.63 11.74 -1.10
CA LEU A 29 -16.33 11.39 -2.34
C LEU A 29 -17.31 10.24 -2.12
N LYS A 30 -18.38 10.23 -2.90
CA LYS A 30 -19.34 9.12 -2.92
C LYS A 30 -18.68 7.88 -3.52
N THR A 31 -19.18 6.71 -3.15
CA THR A 31 -18.69 5.43 -3.65
C THR A 31 -18.74 5.37 -5.17
N GLU A 32 -19.80 5.87 -5.80
CA GLU A 32 -19.94 5.85 -7.26
C GLU A 32 -18.87 6.70 -7.96
N ASP A 33 -18.49 7.84 -7.37
CA ASP A 33 -17.45 8.71 -7.92
C ASP A 33 -16.06 8.05 -7.83
N LYS A 34 -15.78 7.33 -6.73
CA LYS A 34 -14.55 6.53 -6.58
C LYS A 34 -14.48 5.41 -7.60
N VAL A 35 -15.59 4.70 -7.82
CA VAL A 35 -15.69 3.64 -8.83
C VAL A 35 -15.47 4.20 -10.23
N GLN A 36 -16.07 5.36 -10.54
CA GLN A 36 -15.85 6.04 -11.82
C GLN A 36 -14.38 6.43 -12.04
N LEU A 37 -13.70 6.92 -11.00
CA LEU A 37 -12.28 7.23 -11.04
C LEU A 37 -11.46 5.98 -11.37
N VAL A 38 -11.64 4.90 -10.61
CA VAL A 38 -10.90 3.63 -10.82
C VAL A 38 -11.15 3.07 -12.22
N ASN A 39 -12.41 2.99 -12.66
CA ASN A 39 -12.74 2.47 -13.99
C ASN A 39 -12.20 3.42 -15.10
N GLY A 40 -12.12 4.72 -14.83
CA GLY A 40 -11.47 5.70 -15.69
C GLY A 40 -9.97 5.41 -15.89
N LEU A 41 -9.25 5.16 -14.80
CA LEU A 41 -7.82 4.78 -14.84
C LEU A 41 -7.60 3.47 -15.59
N VAL A 42 -8.47 2.47 -15.38
CA VAL A 42 -8.45 1.20 -16.13
C VAL A 42 -8.63 1.45 -17.63
N ARG A 43 -9.58 2.31 -18.03
CA ARG A 43 -9.80 2.67 -19.43
C ARG A 43 -8.63 3.45 -20.04
N ALA A 44 -7.94 4.26 -19.24
CA ALA A 44 -6.73 4.97 -19.64
C ALA A 44 -5.51 4.04 -19.83
N GLY A 45 -5.62 2.76 -19.43
CA GLY A 45 -4.59 1.75 -19.66
C GLY A 45 -3.57 1.61 -18.55
N LEU A 46 -3.88 2.09 -17.33
CA LEU A 46 -2.99 1.95 -16.19
C LEU A 46 -2.88 0.47 -15.78
N PRO A 47 -1.66 -0.09 -15.66
CA PRO A 47 -1.47 -1.52 -15.42
C PRO A 47 -1.65 -1.89 -13.95
N ARG A 48 -1.52 -0.92 -13.03
CA ARG A 48 -1.63 -1.13 -11.58
C ARG A 48 -2.31 0.07 -10.94
N ILE A 49 -3.29 -0.20 -10.08
CA ILE A 49 -4.08 0.83 -9.41
C ILE A 49 -4.22 0.44 -7.94
N GLU A 50 -3.85 1.35 -7.05
CA GLU A 50 -4.14 1.23 -5.63
C GLU A 50 -5.52 1.80 -5.34
N VAL A 51 -6.49 0.89 -5.16
CA VAL A 51 -7.92 1.22 -5.25
C VAL A 51 -8.44 1.85 -3.96
N THR A 52 -8.07 1.29 -2.81
CA THR A 52 -8.62 1.68 -1.51
C THR A 52 -7.74 1.19 -0.35
N SER A 53 -8.16 1.45 0.88
CA SER A 53 -7.44 1.10 2.11
C SER A 53 -8.36 0.48 3.15
N PHE A 54 -7.93 -0.63 3.75
CA PHE A 54 -8.61 -1.31 4.86
C PHE A 54 -8.11 -0.81 6.23
N VAL A 55 -7.93 0.50 6.33
CA VAL A 55 -7.77 1.20 7.62
C VAL A 55 -9.12 1.29 8.34
N SER A 56 -9.09 1.76 9.59
CA SER A 56 -10.32 1.99 10.33
C SER A 56 -11.08 3.20 9.77
N PRO A 57 -12.38 3.06 9.44
CA PRO A 57 -13.22 4.16 8.97
C PRO A 57 -13.32 5.34 9.93
N GLN A 58 -13.11 5.10 11.24
CA GLN A 58 -13.09 6.17 12.25
C GLN A 58 -11.87 7.09 12.09
N TRP A 59 -10.74 6.51 11.68
CA TRP A 59 -9.49 7.24 11.49
C TRP A 59 -9.34 7.79 10.08
N LEU A 60 -9.93 7.09 9.09
CA LEU A 60 -9.94 7.55 7.71
C LEU A 60 -11.32 7.37 7.05
N PRO A 61 -12.24 8.32 7.27
CA PRO A 61 -13.59 8.29 6.69
C PRO A 61 -13.60 8.23 5.16
N GLN A 62 -12.56 8.78 4.51
CA GLN A 62 -12.41 8.77 3.06
C GLN A 62 -12.41 7.36 2.47
N MET A 63 -11.97 6.35 3.24
CA MET A 63 -11.86 4.95 2.80
C MET A 63 -12.86 4.02 3.52
N ALA A 64 -13.95 4.59 4.05
CA ALA A 64 -14.95 3.83 4.81
C ALA A 64 -15.70 2.78 3.96
N ASP A 65 -15.79 3.02 2.65
CA ASP A 65 -16.54 2.23 1.65
C ASP A 65 -15.63 1.30 0.82
N ALA A 66 -14.53 0.83 1.40
CA ALA A 66 -13.53 0.02 0.72
C ALA A 66 -14.11 -1.25 0.09
N GLU A 67 -14.98 -1.94 0.82
CA GLU A 67 -15.67 -3.14 0.34
C GLU A 67 -16.60 -2.84 -0.83
N GLU A 68 -17.39 -1.77 -0.75
CA GLU A 68 -18.34 -1.37 -1.78
C GLU A 68 -17.62 -0.94 -3.07
N VAL A 69 -16.54 -0.15 -2.96
CA VAL A 69 -15.70 0.22 -4.12
C VAL A 69 -15.13 -1.02 -4.79
N MET A 70 -14.52 -1.93 -4.01
CA MET A 70 -13.90 -3.13 -4.57
C MET A 70 -14.90 -4.09 -5.22
N ALA A 71 -16.15 -4.09 -4.76
CA ALA A 71 -17.23 -4.88 -5.34
C ALA A 71 -17.79 -4.27 -6.64
N ALA A 72 -17.73 -2.94 -6.80
CA ALA A 72 -18.38 -2.22 -7.88
C ALA A 72 -17.47 -1.87 -9.07
N ILE A 73 -16.14 -2.00 -8.93
CA ILE A 73 -15.20 -1.71 -10.02
C ILE A 73 -15.27 -2.73 -11.16
N ASP A 74 -15.07 -2.24 -12.39
CA ASP A 74 -15.03 -3.06 -13.59
C ASP A 74 -13.62 -3.64 -13.78
N ARG A 75 -13.40 -4.86 -13.28
CA ARG A 75 -12.09 -5.50 -13.34
C ARG A 75 -11.74 -5.94 -14.76
N LYS A 76 -10.56 -5.52 -15.23
CA LYS A 76 -10.00 -5.86 -16.54
C LYS A 76 -8.85 -6.86 -16.38
N PRO A 77 -8.83 -7.99 -17.13
CA PRO A 77 -7.69 -8.90 -17.11
C PRO A 77 -6.37 -8.19 -17.42
N GLY A 78 -5.33 -8.49 -16.64
CA GLY A 78 -4.00 -7.90 -16.78
C GLY A 78 -3.78 -6.59 -16.01
N VAL A 79 -4.79 -6.04 -15.35
CA VAL A 79 -4.64 -4.93 -14.39
C VAL A 79 -4.51 -5.48 -12.98
N VAL A 80 -3.55 -4.96 -12.20
CA VAL A 80 -3.38 -5.28 -10.79
C VAL A 80 -4.17 -4.28 -9.93
N TYR A 81 -5.11 -4.78 -9.14
CA TYR A 81 -5.88 -4.00 -8.18
C TYR A 81 -5.32 -4.22 -6.78
N SER A 82 -4.55 -3.25 -6.27
CA SER A 82 -3.97 -3.31 -4.95
C SER A 82 -4.82 -2.57 -3.91
N VAL A 83 -4.73 -3.00 -2.65
CA VAL A 83 -5.37 -2.31 -1.53
C VAL A 83 -4.40 -2.18 -0.37
N LEU A 84 -4.45 -1.05 0.34
CA LEU A 84 -3.60 -0.83 1.51
C LEU A 84 -4.15 -1.58 2.72
N VAL A 85 -3.29 -2.32 3.41
CA VAL A 85 -3.63 -3.03 4.65
C VAL A 85 -2.59 -2.68 5.74
N PRO A 86 -2.93 -1.87 6.76
CA PRO A 86 -1.94 -1.44 7.75
C PRO A 86 -1.61 -2.55 8.77
N ASN A 87 -2.42 -3.62 8.84
CA ASN A 87 -2.33 -4.63 9.88
C ASN A 87 -3.13 -5.92 9.51
N PRO A 88 -2.98 -7.01 10.29
CA PRO A 88 -3.68 -8.27 10.04
C PRO A 88 -5.21 -8.15 10.00
N LYS A 89 -5.82 -7.34 10.87
CA LYS A 89 -7.28 -7.11 10.87
C LYS A 89 -7.77 -6.43 9.58
N GLY A 90 -6.97 -5.52 9.02
CA GLY A 90 -7.24 -4.94 7.70
C GLY A 90 -7.15 -5.99 6.59
N ALA A 91 -6.14 -6.87 6.65
CA ALA A 91 -5.97 -7.96 5.70
C ALA A 91 -7.13 -8.98 5.75
N GLU A 92 -7.64 -9.32 6.94
CA GLU A 92 -8.81 -10.20 7.11
C GLU A 92 -10.03 -9.68 6.33
N ARG A 93 -10.30 -8.37 6.40
CA ARG A 93 -11.36 -7.72 5.62
C ARG A 93 -11.04 -7.71 4.13
N ALA A 94 -9.82 -7.31 3.78
CA ALA A 94 -9.38 -7.18 2.39
C ALA A 94 -9.46 -8.50 1.61
N ILE A 95 -9.23 -9.64 2.24
CA ILE A 95 -9.30 -10.95 1.59
C ILE A 95 -10.66 -11.20 0.92
N ALA A 96 -11.76 -10.78 1.55
CA ALA A 96 -13.11 -10.97 1.02
C ALA A 96 -13.34 -10.16 -0.27
N THR A 97 -12.58 -9.10 -0.50
CA THR A 97 -12.68 -8.24 -1.69
C THR A 97 -11.76 -8.69 -2.82
N LYS A 98 -11.01 -9.78 -2.62
CA LYS A 98 -10.15 -10.45 -3.62
C LYS A 98 -9.19 -9.47 -4.34
N PRO A 99 -8.41 -8.64 -3.63
CA PRO A 99 -7.38 -7.82 -4.29
C PRO A 99 -6.32 -8.73 -4.92
N ASP A 100 -5.63 -8.25 -5.96
CA ASP A 100 -4.49 -8.96 -6.54
C ASP A 100 -3.23 -8.78 -5.67
N GLU A 101 -3.18 -7.66 -4.94
CA GLU A 101 -2.06 -7.27 -4.10
C GLU A 101 -2.54 -6.54 -2.83
N MET A 102 -1.86 -6.79 -1.72
CA MET A 102 -1.98 -6.02 -0.49
C MET A 102 -0.72 -5.19 -0.26
N THR A 103 -0.88 -3.88 -0.06
CA THR A 103 0.22 -2.98 0.26
C THR A 103 0.29 -2.77 1.77
N VAL A 104 1.41 -3.12 2.40
CA VAL A 104 1.73 -2.75 3.79
C VAL A 104 2.63 -1.52 3.81
N PHE A 105 2.67 -0.78 4.92
CA PHE A 105 3.61 0.33 5.04
C PHE A 105 4.22 0.40 6.44
N VAL A 106 5.49 0.79 6.50
CA VAL A 106 6.23 0.98 7.75
C VAL A 106 7.10 2.21 7.62
N SER A 107 7.20 3.00 8.68
CA SER A 107 8.08 4.17 8.67
C SER A 107 9.50 3.76 9.02
N ALA A 108 10.50 4.34 8.35
CA ALA A 108 11.91 4.15 8.71
C ALA A 108 12.29 4.83 10.05
N SER A 109 11.41 5.66 10.59
CA SER A 109 11.55 6.32 11.90
C SER A 109 10.62 5.70 12.95
N GLU A 110 11.16 5.36 14.12
CA GLU A 110 10.37 4.78 15.23
C GLU A 110 9.32 5.77 15.75
N THR A 111 9.69 7.04 15.96
CA THR A 111 8.75 8.06 16.42
C THR A 111 7.61 8.27 15.42
N HIS A 112 7.93 8.29 14.12
CA HIS A 112 6.89 8.42 13.09
C HIS A 112 5.97 7.20 13.07
N ASN A 113 6.53 5.98 13.10
CA ASN A 113 5.74 4.75 13.09
C ASN A 113 4.82 4.66 14.31
N GLN A 114 5.35 4.97 15.50
CA GLN A 114 4.57 4.97 16.74
C GLN A 114 3.44 5.99 16.72
N LYS A 115 3.66 7.18 16.14
CA LYS A 115 2.61 8.21 16.04
C LYS A 115 1.57 7.90 14.97
N ASN A 116 1.98 7.33 13.84
CA ASN A 116 1.11 7.11 12.69
C ASN A 116 0.29 5.82 12.79
N VAL A 117 0.86 4.76 13.36
CA VAL A 117 0.19 3.44 13.46
C VAL A 117 0.15 2.85 14.86
N HIS A 118 0.58 3.60 15.88
CA HIS A 118 0.56 3.19 17.30
C HIS A 118 1.36 1.90 17.58
N ARG A 119 2.44 1.69 16.83
CA ARG A 119 3.33 0.52 16.94
C ARG A 119 4.78 0.88 16.66
N SER A 120 5.68 0.13 17.25
CA SER A 120 7.09 0.12 16.86
C SER A 120 7.28 -0.50 15.46
N ILE A 121 8.41 -0.25 14.83
CA ILE A 121 8.77 -0.89 13.55
C ILE A 121 8.77 -2.41 13.70
N ALA A 122 9.30 -2.93 14.81
CA ALA A 122 9.35 -4.36 15.09
C ALA A 122 7.95 -5.00 15.17
N GLU A 123 7.00 -4.34 15.82
CA GLU A 123 5.61 -4.81 15.90
C GLU A 123 4.91 -4.75 14.54
N SER A 124 5.15 -3.71 13.74
CA SER A 124 4.63 -3.62 12.37
C SER A 124 5.13 -4.80 11.52
N LEU A 125 6.43 -5.08 11.54
CA LEU A 125 7.02 -6.19 10.79
C LEU A 125 6.47 -7.55 11.21
N LYS A 126 6.24 -7.77 12.51
CA LYS A 126 5.55 -8.97 13.00
C LYS A 126 4.14 -9.06 12.43
N GLY A 127 3.39 -7.96 12.43
CA GLY A 127 2.07 -7.93 11.80
C GLY A 127 2.11 -8.23 10.30
N PHE A 128 3.15 -7.83 9.59
CA PHE A 128 3.27 -8.12 8.15
C PHE A 128 3.56 -9.59 7.85
N GLN A 129 4.21 -10.31 8.78
CA GLN A 129 4.32 -11.77 8.69
C GLN A 129 2.94 -12.43 8.67
N ASP A 130 2.03 -11.99 9.52
CA ASP A 130 0.67 -12.50 9.57
C ASP A 130 -0.10 -12.12 8.29
N VAL A 131 0.05 -10.88 7.79
CA VAL A 131 -0.54 -10.45 6.51
C VAL A 131 -0.07 -11.35 5.37
N TRP A 132 1.24 -11.59 5.27
CA TRP A 132 1.83 -12.46 4.26
C TRP A 132 1.31 -13.90 4.36
N ALA A 133 1.24 -14.45 5.57
CA ALA A 133 0.73 -15.79 5.82
C ALA A 133 -0.74 -15.95 5.40
N MET A 134 -1.56 -14.89 5.52
CA MET A 134 -2.93 -14.88 5.05
C MET A 134 -3.06 -14.70 3.52
N ALA A 135 -2.22 -13.86 2.92
CA ALA A 135 -2.27 -13.52 1.49
C ALA A 135 -1.75 -14.66 0.59
N LYS A 136 -0.58 -15.22 0.93
CA LYS A 136 0.12 -16.24 0.13
C LYS A 136 -0.74 -17.45 -0.31
N PRO A 137 -1.47 -18.16 0.57
CA PRO A 137 -2.26 -19.32 0.17
C PRO A 137 -3.45 -18.97 -0.76
N ARG A 138 -3.77 -17.68 -0.90
CA ARG A 138 -4.87 -17.18 -1.74
C ARG A 138 -4.36 -16.61 -3.07
N GLY A 139 -3.05 -16.67 -3.33
CA GLY A 139 -2.44 -16.09 -4.52
C GLY A 139 -2.42 -14.56 -4.52
N ILE A 140 -2.66 -13.92 -3.37
CA ILE A 140 -2.58 -12.47 -3.21
C ILE A 140 -1.13 -12.11 -2.92
N THR A 141 -0.57 -11.20 -3.71
CA THR A 141 0.80 -10.70 -3.49
C THR A 141 0.83 -9.65 -2.38
N VAL A 142 2.01 -9.42 -1.79
CA VAL A 142 2.20 -8.35 -0.81
C VAL A 142 3.35 -7.48 -1.25
N SER A 143 3.11 -6.16 -1.27
CA SER A 143 4.12 -5.12 -1.46
C SER A 143 4.28 -4.32 -0.16
N ALA A 144 5.41 -3.66 0.01
CA ALA A 144 5.65 -2.77 1.13
C ALA A 144 5.99 -1.36 0.67
N VAL A 145 5.76 -0.39 1.55
CA VAL A 145 6.24 0.99 1.38
C VAL A 145 7.02 1.39 2.63
N ILE A 146 8.25 1.88 2.42
CA ILE A 146 9.02 2.50 3.49
C ILE A 146 8.73 4.00 3.53
N VAL A 147 7.92 4.40 4.50
CA VAL A 147 7.60 5.82 4.76
C VAL A 147 8.81 6.50 5.43
N THR A 148 8.94 7.82 5.27
CA THR A 148 10.05 8.63 5.82
C THR A 148 11.45 8.17 5.38
N ALA A 149 11.59 7.47 4.24
CA ALA A 149 12.88 6.93 3.77
C ALA A 149 13.95 8.01 3.57
N PHE A 150 13.54 9.24 3.22
CA PHE A 150 14.45 10.36 2.93
C PHE A 150 14.40 11.47 4.00
N GLY A 151 13.82 11.19 5.16
CA GLY A 151 13.68 12.15 6.25
C GLY A 151 12.38 11.98 7.02
N CYS A 152 12.44 12.27 8.31
CA CYS A 152 11.34 12.16 9.26
C CYS A 152 11.01 13.54 9.84
N PRO A 153 9.72 13.94 9.89
CA PRO A 153 9.32 15.23 10.47
C PRO A 153 9.55 15.32 11.99
N TYR A 154 9.82 14.20 12.66
CA TYR A 154 10.08 14.15 14.11
C TYR A 154 11.55 13.95 14.47
N GLU A 155 12.26 13.10 13.73
CA GLU A 155 13.64 12.69 14.03
C GLU A 155 14.67 13.32 13.09
N GLY A 156 14.22 14.04 12.06
CA GLY A 156 15.11 14.69 11.08
C GLY A 156 15.67 13.70 10.07
N VAL A 157 16.99 13.58 10.02
CA VAL A 157 17.68 12.74 9.02
C VAL A 157 17.46 11.26 9.34
N VAL A 158 16.99 10.51 8.34
CA VAL A 158 16.92 9.05 8.38
C VAL A 158 18.14 8.50 7.62
N SER A 159 18.90 7.60 8.23
CA SER A 159 20.10 7.03 7.60
C SER A 159 19.73 6.05 6.49
N LEU A 160 20.55 6.02 5.42
CA LEU A 160 20.39 5.04 4.34
C LEU A 160 20.48 3.59 4.88
N ASP A 161 21.38 3.33 5.83
CA ASP A 161 21.54 2.02 6.44
C ASP A 161 20.26 1.54 7.14
N ALA A 162 19.52 2.43 7.81
CA ALA A 162 18.25 2.08 8.43
C ALA A 162 17.17 1.71 7.40
N VAL A 163 17.13 2.43 6.27
CA VAL A 163 16.21 2.13 5.17
C VAL A 163 16.57 0.79 4.52
N LEU A 164 17.86 0.53 4.28
CA LEU A 164 18.34 -0.71 3.68
C LEU A 164 18.14 -1.93 4.59
N ASP A 165 18.38 -1.78 5.90
CA ASP A 165 18.06 -2.82 6.90
C ASP A 165 16.57 -3.16 6.86
N LEU A 166 15.70 -2.14 6.89
CA LEU A 166 14.26 -2.33 6.87
C LEU A 166 13.79 -3.00 5.56
N ALA A 167 14.33 -2.59 4.41
CA ALA A 167 14.07 -3.24 3.13
C ALA A 167 14.55 -4.72 3.12
N GLY A 168 15.73 -4.99 3.68
CA GLY A 168 16.24 -6.36 3.84
C GLY A 168 15.30 -7.23 4.68
N ARG A 169 14.82 -6.70 5.80
CA ARG A 169 13.87 -7.39 6.68
C ARG A 169 12.54 -7.67 6.00
N LEU A 170 11.98 -6.71 5.26
CA LEU A 170 10.76 -6.88 4.47
C LEU A 170 10.94 -7.97 3.39
N ARG A 171 12.07 -7.94 2.68
CA ARG A 171 12.43 -8.96 1.70
C ARG A 171 12.52 -10.34 2.32
N ASP A 172 13.10 -10.46 3.50
CA ASP A 172 13.25 -11.73 4.20
C ASP A 172 11.89 -12.29 4.69
N LEU A 173 10.83 -11.46 4.76
CA LEU A 173 9.45 -11.93 4.94
C LEU A 173 8.84 -12.55 3.67
N GLY A 174 9.44 -12.32 2.50
CA GLY A 174 8.92 -12.71 1.19
C GLY A 174 8.28 -11.57 0.40
N ILE A 175 8.43 -10.31 0.86
CA ILE A 175 7.92 -9.12 0.16
C ILE A 175 8.98 -8.63 -0.82
N HIS A 176 8.73 -8.75 -2.12
CA HIS A 176 9.74 -8.49 -3.16
C HIS A 176 9.64 -7.11 -3.82
N GLU A 177 8.51 -6.42 -3.63
CA GLU A 177 8.34 -5.02 -4.04
C GLU A 177 8.24 -4.15 -2.78
N ILE A 178 9.17 -3.21 -2.64
CA ILE A 178 9.39 -2.35 -1.46
C ILE A 178 9.59 -0.92 -1.92
#